data_AF-A0A370H3T5-F1
#
_entry.id   AF-A0A370H3T5-F1
#
_cell.length_a   1.000
_cell.length_b   1.000
_cell.length_c   1.000
_cell.angle_alpha   90.00
_cell.angle_beta   90.00
_cell.angle_gamma   90.00
#
_symmetry.space_group_name_H-M   'P 1'
#
loop_
_entity.id
_entity.type
_entity.pdbx_description
1 polymer ?
#
loop_
_entity_poly.entity_id
_entity_poly.type
_entity_poly.pdbx_seq_one_letter_code
_entity_poly.pdbx_strand_id
1 'polypeptide(L)'
;MSLNVVFRSDGALQVDGTDRAILRLLRDRDRDGIPSEVVLSDGSRLLIFNISWGYDPAVVSAQVTTNISPSIGGMPVDVFSTAAVVAINDPETGTPLLAVA
;
A
#
# COMPACT_ATOMS: atom_id res chain seq x y z
N MET A 1 34.43 -1.19 -7.97
CA MET A 1 33.59 -1.55 -9.13
C MET A 1 32.28 -0.81 -8.94
N SER A 2 32.10 0.33 -9.60
CA SER A 2 30.98 1.23 -9.32
C SER A 2 29.84 0.97 -10.29
N LEU A 3 28.71 0.52 -9.78
CA LEU A 3 27.49 0.31 -10.57
C LEU A 3 26.74 1.65 -10.64
N ASN A 4 26.76 2.29 -11.81
CA ASN A 4 26.02 3.53 -12.05
C ASN A 4 24.67 3.13 -12.65
N VAL A 5 23.68 2.87 -11.80
CA VAL A 5 22.36 2.40 -12.25
C VAL A 5 21.41 3.58 -12.40
N VAL A 6 20.93 3.78 -13.61
CA VAL A 6 19.91 4.78 -13.95
C VAL A 6 18.75 4.03 -14.58
N PHE A 7 17.64 3.91 -13.88
CA PHE A 7 16.40 3.37 -14.42
C PHE A 7 15.62 4.50 -15.11
N ARG A 8 15.31 4.32 -16.39
CA ARG A 8 14.44 5.20 -17.18
C ARG A 8 13.47 4.32 -17.94
N SER A 9 12.20 4.33 -17.54
CA SER A 9 11.11 3.70 -18.26
C SER A 9 10.37 4.74 -19.10
N ASP A 10 10.32 4.54 -20.41
CA ASP A 10 9.43 5.25 -21.32
C ASP A 10 8.07 4.54 -21.30
N GLY A 11 7.08 5.18 -20.68
CA GLY A 11 5.71 4.71 -20.66
C GLY A 11 5.05 4.99 -19.33
N ALA A 12 4.13 5.95 -19.30
CA ALA A 12 3.16 6.07 -18.23
C ALA A 12 2.20 4.88 -18.32
N LEU A 13 2.64 3.72 -17.82
CA LEU A 13 1.74 2.61 -17.57
C LEU A 13 0.70 3.11 -16.57
N GLN A 14 -0.56 3.09 -16.98
CA GLN A 14 -1.68 3.52 -16.17
C GLN A 14 -1.78 2.55 -14.99
N VAL A 15 -1.26 2.95 -13.83
CA VAL A 15 -1.66 2.35 -12.55
C VAL A 15 -3.18 2.40 -12.51
N ASP A 16 -3.81 1.24 -12.28
CA ASP A 16 -5.26 1.11 -12.22
C ASP A 16 -5.85 2.19 -11.29
N GLY A 17 -7.08 2.64 -11.60
CA GLY A 17 -7.74 3.67 -10.81
C GLY A 17 -7.88 3.29 -9.34
N THR A 18 -8.13 2.00 -9.08
CA THR A 18 -8.29 1.41 -7.76
C THR A 18 -6.98 1.40 -6.99
N ASP A 19 -5.91 0.89 -7.61
CA ASP A 19 -4.56 0.90 -7.04
C ASP A 19 -4.13 2.30 -6.65
N ARG A 20 -4.38 3.27 -7.54
CA ARG A 20 -4.04 4.67 -7.29
C ARG A 20 -4.80 5.25 -6.11
N ALA A 21 -6.08 4.90 -5.95
CA ALA A 21 -6.89 5.32 -4.82
C ALA A 21 -6.37 4.72 -3.50
N ILE A 22 -6.08 3.42 -3.48
CA ILE A 22 -5.51 2.71 -2.33
C ILE A 22 -4.18 3.33 -1.92
N LEU A 23 -3.22 3.41 -2.85
CA LEU A 23 -1.87 3.91 -2.58
C LEU A 23 -1.89 5.37 -2.12
N ARG A 24 -2.76 6.19 -2.71
CA ARG A 24 -2.91 7.58 -2.31
C ARG A 24 -3.45 7.70 -0.89
N LEU A 25 -4.52 6.97 -0.56
CA LEU A 25 -5.10 6.99 0.78
C LEU A 25 -4.08 6.58 1.85
N LEU A 26 -3.40 5.45 1.64
CA LEU A 26 -2.42 4.93 2.60
C LEU A 26 -1.22 5.87 2.75
N ARG A 27 -0.74 6.46 1.65
CA ARG A 27 0.38 7.41 1.68
C ARG A 27 0.01 8.76 2.31
N ASP A 28 -1.20 9.26 2.07
CA ASP A 28 -1.64 10.52 2.66
C ASP A 28 -1.82 10.35 4.17
N ARG A 29 -2.39 9.22 4.64
CA ARG A 29 -2.48 8.92 6.07
C ARG A 29 -1.14 8.66 6.75
N ASP A 30 -0.19 8.01 6.07
CA ASP A 30 1.22 7.90 6.51
C ASP A 30 1.83 9.28 6.79
N ARG A 31 1.69 10.22 5.86
CA ARG A 31 2.18 11.61 6.03
C ARG A 31 1.56 12.32 7.22
N ASP A 32 0.32 11.99 7.54
CA ASP A 32 -0.40 12.54 8.68
C ASP A 32 -0.13 11.77 9.99
N GLY A 33 0.59 10.64 9.93
CA GLY A 33 0.85 9.75 11.05
C GLY A 33 -0.37 8.97 11.55
N ILE A 34 -1.41 8.84 10.71
CA ILE A 34 -2.68 8.23 11.08
C ILE A 34 -2.74 6.79 10.54
N PRO A 35 -3.00 5.77 11.37
CA PRO A 35 -3.08 4.40 10.89
C PRO A 35 -4.36 4.13 10.08
N SER A 36 -4.33 3.03 9.33
CA SER A 36 -5.48 2.45 8.62
C SER A 36 -5.60 0.96 8.95
N GLU A 37 -6.82 0.43 9.05
CA GLU A 37 -7.06 -1.01 8.97
C GLU A 37 -7.23 -1.38 7.50
N VAL A 38 -6.39 -2.28 6.99
CA VAL A 38 -6.56 -2.87 5.65
C VAL A 38 -7.07 -4.28 5.78
N VAL A 39 -8.19 -4.56 5.13
CA VAL A 39 -8.81 -5.89 5.06
C VAL A 39 -8.43 -6.52 3.74
N LEU A 40 -7.89 -7.74 3.80
CA LEU A 40 -7.51 -8.53 2.64
C LEU A 40 -8.56 -9.62 2.34
N SER A 41 -8.54 -10.12 1.10
CA SER A 41 -9.49 -11.12 0.59
C SER A 41 -9.37 -12.50 1.26
N ASP A 42 -8.25 -12.79 1.92
CA ASP A 42 -8.06 -13.98 2.76
C ASP A 42 -8.66 -13.83 4.17
N GLY A 43 -9.25 -12.67 4.48
CA GLY A 43 -9.82 -12.33 5.78
C GLY A 43 -8.83 -11.70 6.75
N SER A 44 -7.55 -11.56 6.37
CA SER A 44 -6.53 -10.88 7.18
C SER A 44 -6.88 -9.40 7.38
N ARG A 45 -6.56 -8.87 8.57
CA ARG A 45 -6.75 -7.47 8.95
C ARG A 45 -5.42 -6.91 9.43
N LEU A 46 -4.92 -5.91 8.72
CA LEU A 46 -3.59 -5.34 8.94
C LEU A 46 -3.72 -3.92 9.46
N LEU A 47 -3.04 -3.62 10.57
CA LEU A 47 -2.87 -2.25 11.06
C LEU A 47 -1.64 -1.64 10.39
N ILE A 48 -1.87 -0.62 9.56
CA ILE A 48 -0.84 -0.01 8.71
C ILE A 48 -0.70 1.46 9.06
N PHE A 49 0.51 1.87 9.36
CA PHE A 49 0.87 3.28 9.60
C PHE A 49 1.64 3.88 8.44
N ASN A 50 2.47 3.08 7.75
CA ASN A 50 3.18 3.51 6.56
C ASN A 50 3.33 2.38 5.55
N ILE A 51 3.66 2.77 4.32
CA ILE A 51 3.87 1.83 3.23
C ILE A 51 5.11 2.19 2.41
N SER A 52 5.87 1.17 2.04
CA SER A 52 6.66 1.18 0.80
C SER A 52 5.90 0.43 -0.27
N TRP A 53 6.03 0.83 -1.53
CA TRP A 53 5.35 0.14 -2.62
C TRP A 53 6.15 0.14 -3.92
N GLY A 54 5.92 -0.88 -4.73
CA GLY A 54 6.43 -1.00 -6.09
C GLY A 54 5.32 -1.48 -7.02
N TYR A 55 5.39 -1.10 -8.28
CA TYR A 55 4.44 -1.55 -9.30
C TYR A 55 5.16 -2.46 -10.29
N ASP A 56 4.66 -3.69 -10.45
CA ASP A 56 5.15 -4.60 -11.49
C ASP A 56 4.22 -4.50 -12.71
N PRO A 57 4.71 -3.99 -13.86
CA PRO A 57 3.95 -3.94 -15.10
C PRO A 57 3.35 -5.28 -15.54
N ALA A 58 3.98 -6.41 -15.19
CA ALA A 58 3.52 -7.74 -15.56
C ALA A 58 2.35 -8.24 -14.69
N VAL A 59 2.21 -7.71 -13.47
CA VAL A 59 1.24 -8.19 -12.46
C VAL A 59 0.03 -7.25 -12.33
N VAL A 60 0.07 -6.08 -13.00
CA VAL A 60 -1.03 -5.09 -13.08
C VAL A 60 -1.62 -4.73 -11.72
N SER A 61 -0.79 -4.80 -10.67
CA SER A 61 -1.15 -4.43 -9.31
C SER A 61 0.10 -3.99 -8.55
N ALA A 62 -0.06 -3.03 -7.64
CA ALA A 62 1.02 -2.61 -6.76
C ALA A 62 1.28 -3.65 -5.66
N GLN A 63 2.57 -3.95 -5.44
CA GLN A 63 3.06 -4.67 -4.26
C GLN A 63 3.34 -3.66 -3.15
N VAL A 64 2.80 -3.94 -1.96
CA VAL A 64 2.88 -3.07 -0.79
C VAL A 64 3.64 -3.80 0.31
N THR A 65 4.50 -3.07 1.01
CA THR A 65 5.19 -3.52 2.22
C THR A 65 4.90 -2.55 3.36
N THR A 66 4.39 -3.06 4.48
CA THR A 66 3.84 -2.23 5.57
C THR A 66 4.88 -1.91 6.65
N ASN A 67 4.70 -0.77 7.33
CA ASN A 67 5.36 -0.40 8.60
C ASN A 67 6.91 -0.42 8.57
N ILE A 68 7.50 -0.36 7.37
CA ILE A 68 8.91 -0.62 7.13
C ILE A 68 9.76 0.65 7.05
N SER A 69 9.18 1.80 6.71
CA SER A 69 9.95 3.05 6.57
C SER A 69 9.09 4.28 6.85
N PRO A 70 9.32 4.98 7.99
CA PRO A 70 10.21 4.56 9.07
C PRO A 70 9.74 3.23 9.70
N SER A 71 10.67 2.45 10.27
CA SER A 71 10.28 1.25 11.00
C SER A 71 9.47 1.63 12.25
N ILE A 72 8.41 0.88 12.53
CA ILE A 72 7.56 1.11 13.69
C ILE A 72 7.74 -0.03 14.68
N GLY A 73 8.26 0.29 15.86
CA GLY A 73 8.59 -0.70 16.89
C GLY A 73 7.39 -1.55 17.27
N GLY A 74 7.56 -2.88 17.25
CA GLY A 74 6.53 -3.84 17.64
C GLY A 74 5.44 -4.11 16.60
N MET A 75 5.45 -3.39 15.46
CA MET A 75 4.48 -3.63 14.40
C MET A 75 4.99 -4.68 13.40
N PRO A 76 4.10 -5.58 12.92
CA PRO A 76 4.45 -6.51 11.87
C PRO A 76 4.74 -5.78 10.56
N VAL A 77 5.59 -6.41 9.75
CA VAL A 77 5.86 -6.03 8.37
C VAL A 77 5.22 -7.10 7.49
N ASP A 78 4.23 -6.69 6.72
CA ASP A 78 3.48 -7.55 5.81
C ASP A 78 3.74 -7.15 4.37
N VAL A 79 3.63 -8.11 3.46
CA VAL A 79 3.71 -7.88 2.01
C VAL A 79 2.43 -8.38 1.37
N PHE A 80 1.77 -7.52 0.59
CA PHE A 80 0.55 -7.88 -0.13
C PHE A 80 0.42 -7.13 -1.46
N SER A 81 -0.44 -7.64 -2.35
CA SER A 81 -0.85 -6.92 -3.56
C SER A 81 -2.11 -6.09 -3.29
N THR A 82 -2.17 -4.88 -3.85
CA THR A 82 -3.39 -4.05 -3.88
C THR A 82 -4.62 -4.79 -4.44
N ALA A 83 -4.44 -5.78 -5.33
CA ALA A 83 -5.52 -6.63 -5.82
C ALA A 83 -6.14 -7.54 -4.74
N ALA A 84 -5.47 -7.73 -3.60
CA ALA A 84 -6.00 -8.48 -2.46
C ALA A 84 -6.80 -7.60 -1.48
N VAL A 85 -6.77 -6.27 -1.63
CA VAL A 85 -7.46 -5.35 -0.71
C VAL A 85 -8.95 -5.35 -1.00
N VAL A 86 -9.76 -5.60 0.02
CA VAL A 86 -11.23 -5.55 -0.09
C VAL A 86 -11.83 -4.32 0.60
N ALA A 87 -11.19 -3.81 1.64
CA ALA A 87 -11.61 -2.60 2.33
C ALA A 87 -10.45 -1.92 3.04
N ILE A 88 -10.56 -0.61 3.20
CA ILE A 88 -9.70 0.19 4.08
C ILE A 88 -10.61 0.96 5.02
N ASN A 89 -10.41 0.78 6.32
CA ASN A 89 -11.23 1.35 7.37
C ASN A 89 -10.39 2.23 8.29
N ASP A 90 -11.07 3.16 8.95
CA ASP A 90 -10.52 3.85 10.09
C ASP A 90 -10.44 2.87 11.26
N PRO A 91 -9.25 2.61 11.82
CA PRO A 91 -9.06 1.53 12.80
C PRO A 91 -9.68 1.85 14.17
N GLU A 92 -9.92 3.13 14.48
CA GLU A 92 -10.54 3.53 15.75
C GLU A 92 -12.06 3.40 15.71
N THR A 93 -12.67 3.80 14.59
CA THR A 93 -14.13 3.89 14.46
C THR A 93 -14.75 2.74 13.66
N GLY A 94 -13.97 2.01 12.86
CA GLY A 94 -14.45 1.04 11.89
C GLY A 94 -15.14 1.66 10.67
N THR A 95 -15.10 2.99 10.53
CA THR A 95 -15.73 3.69 9.39
C THR A 95 -14.99 3.37 8.10
N PRO A 96 -15.68 3.03 7.00
CA PRO A 96 -15.03 2.82 5.71
C PRO A 96 -14.35 4.10 5.21
N LEU A 97 -13.05 4.01 4.91
CA LEU A 97 -12.28 5.05 4.23
C LEU A 97 -12.26 4.82 2.72
N LEU A 98 -12.22 3.55 2.30
CA LEU A 98 -12.33 3.12 0.91
C LEU A 98 -12.94 1.71 0.86
N ALA A 99 -13.99 1.56 0.06
CA ALA A 99 -14.50 0.24 -0.32
C ALA A 99 -13.92 -0.15 -1.68
N VAL A 100 -13.42 -1.38 -1.79
CA VAL A 100 -12.88 -1.94 -3.02
C VAL A 100 -13.85 -3.01 -3.53
N ALA A 101 -14.28 -2.91 -4.78
CA ALA A 101 -15.31 -3.76 -5.38
C ALA A 101 -14.71 -5.03 -6.00
#